data_AF-A0AAU4YQB3-F1
#
_entry.id   AF-A0AAU4YQB3-F1
#
_cell.length_a   1.000
_cell.length_b   1.000
_cell.length_c   1.000
_cell.angle_alpha   90.00
_cell.angle_beta   90.00
_cell.angle_gamma   90.00
#
_symmetry.space_group_name_H-M   'P 1'
#
loop_
_entity.id
_entity.type
_entity.pdbx_description
1 polymer ?
#
loop_
_entity_poly.entity_id
_entity_poly.type
_entity_poly.pdbx_seq_one_letter_code
_entity_poly.pdbx_strand_id
1 'polypeptide(L)'
;MTVVTLMWEARAADGRGAELLAWAREQTLEAAPLRRETFRAPGERVLVLTWWAAAGSDVPLPELPEPATDLVTRPVHRWRFESLDFVPGSS
;
A
#
# COMPACT_ATOMS: atom_id res chain seq x y z
N MET A 1 19.54 0.79 10.59
CA MET A 1 18.13 1.04 10.25
C MET A 1 18.07 1.29 8.77
N THR A 2 17.14 0.64 8.08
CA THR A 2 16.90 0.81 6.64
C THR A 2 15.51 1.38 6.42
N VAL A 3 15.25 1.90 5.23
CA VAL A 3 13.90 2.29 4.83
C VAL A 3 13.27 1.14 4.06
N VAL A 4 12.22 0.55 4.61
CA VAL A 4 11.47 -0.51 3.94
C VAL A 4 10.25 0.08 3.27
N THR A 5 10.13 -0.14 1.96
CA THR A 5 8.92 0.14 1.19
C THR A 5 8.02 -1.08 1.23
N LEU A 6 6.81 -0.92 1.77
CA LEU A 6 5.74 -1.92 1.68
C LEU A 6 4.77 -1.53 0.58
N MET A 7 4.64 -2.44 -0.38
CA MET A 7 3.71 -2.36 -1.49
C MET A 7 2.48 -3.20 -1.19
N TRP A 8 1.30 -2.60 -1.36
CA TRP A 8 0.00 -3.25 -1.34
C TRP A 8 -0.70 -3.00 -2.68
N GLU A 9 -1.16 -4.04 -3.37
CA GLU A 9 -1.90 -3.94 -4.63
C GLU A 9 -3.20 -4.72 -4.58
N ALA A 10 -4.26 -4.11 -5.07
CA ALA A 10 -5.55 -4.75 -5.25
C ALA A 10 -6.14 -4.43 -6.61
N ARG A 11 -6.84 -5.42 -7.18
CA ARG A 11 -7.66 -5.27 -8.37
C ARG A 11 -9.13 -5.28 -7.97
N ALA A 12 -9.84 -4.20 -8.29
CA ALA A 12 -11.26 -4.10 -7.99
C ALA A 12 -12.09 -5.03 -8.87
N ALA A 13 -13.27 -5.41 -8.38
CA ALA A 13 -14.33 -5.96 -9.20
C ALA A 13 -14.73 -5.00 -10.34
N ASP A 14 -15.36 -5.52 -11.39
CA ASP A 14 -15.66 -4.76 -12.60
C ASP A 14 -16.51 -3.51 -12.28
N GLY A 15 -16.03 -2.35 -12.73
CA GLY A 15 -16.67 -1.05 -12.49
C GLY A 15 -16.47 -0.46 -11.08
N ARG A 16 -15.69 -1.11 -10.21
CA ARG A 16 -15.55 -0.75 -8.79
C ARG A 16 -14.21 -0.08 -8.44
N GLY A 17 -13.38 0.27 -9.42
CA GLY A 17 -12.05 0.84 -9.15
C GLY A 17 -12.08 2.16 -8.41
N ALA A 18 -13.08 3.02 -8.66
CA ALA A 18 -13.24 4.27 -7.91
C ALA A 18 -13.59 4.01 -6.43
N GLU A 19 -14.41 3.01 -6.17
CA GLU A 19 -14.79 2.60 -4.81
C GLU A 19 -13.60 1.98 -4.08
N LEU A 20 -12.83 1.11 -4.73
CA LEU A 20 -11.60 0.56 -4.16
C LEU A 20 -10.58 1.66 -3.84
N LEU A 21 -10.46 2.69 -4.69
CA LEU A 21 -9.58 3.83 -4.45
C LEU A 21 -10.03 4.66 -3.25
N ALA A 22 -11.34 4.93 -3.12
CA ALA A 22 -11.89 5.63 -1.97
C ALA A 22 -11.64 4.82 -0.69
N TRP A 23 -12.00 3.54 -0.70
CA TRP A 23 -11.75 2.61 0.38
C TRP A 23 -10.27 2.61 0.80
N ALA A 24 -9.33 2.50 -0.16
CA ALA A 24 -7.90 2.44 0.13
C ALA A 24 -7.38 3.73 0.77
N ARG A 25 -7.96 4.90 0.45
CA ARG A 25 -7.60 6.19 1.04
C ARG A 25 -8.10 6.36 2.47
N GLU A 26 -9.26 5.78 2.78
CA GLU A 26 -9.87 5.83 4.11
C GLU A 26 -9.15 4.93 5.12
N GLN A 27 -8.37 3.95 4.65
CA GLN A 27 -7.64 3.05 5.56
C GLN A 27 -6.61 3.81 6.37
N THR A 28 -6.74 3.74 7.70
CA THR A 28 -5.75 4.23 8.66
C THR A 28 -4.79 3.11 9.03
N LEU A 29 -3.54 3.47 9.32
CA LEU A 29 -2.50 2.54 9.74
C LEU A 29 -2.24 2.76 11.23
N GLU A 30 -1.87 1.70 11.96
CA GLU A 30 -1.60 1.76 13.40
C GLU A 30 -0.45 2.72 13.76
N ALA A 31 0.42 3.01 12.79
CA ALA A 31 1.45 4.04 12.89
C ALA A 31 1.52 4.85 11.58
N ALA A 32 2.05 6.07 11.67
CA ALA A 32 2.27 6.89 10.48
C ALA A 32 3.54 6.44 9.74
N PRO A 33 3.47 6.11 8.44
CA PRO A 33 4.66 5.86 7.64
C PRO A 33 5.44 7.15 7.38
N LEU A 34 6.72 7.03 7.02
CA LEU A 34 7.56 8.15 6.58
C LEU A 34 6.98 8.83 5.33
N ARG A 35 6.37 8.03 4.45
CA ARG A 35 5.67 8.47 3.24
C ARG A 35 4.57 7.47 2.92
N ARG A 36 3.46 7.96 2.38
CA ARG A 36 2.38 7.14 1.81
C ARG A 36 2.01 7.71 0.45
N GLU A 37 2.01 6.88 -0.56
CA GLU A 37 1.54 7.24 -1.90
C GLU A 37 0.47 6.27 -2.37
N THR A 38 -0.44 6.76 -3.20
CA THR A 38 -1.55 5.99 -3.74
C THR A 38 -1.66 6.20 -5.24
N PHE A 39 -1.65 5.12 -5.99
CA PHE A 39 -1.66 5.11 -7.45
C PHE A 39 -2.87 4.34 -7.96
N ARG A 40 -3.28 4.68 -9.18
CA ARG A 40 -4.19 3.87 -10.01
C ARG A 40 -3.43 3.33 -11.21
N ALA A 41 -3.79 2.14 -11.67
CA ALA A 41 -3.27 1.54 -12.87
C ALA A 41 -4.40 0.98 -13.75
N PRO A 42 -4.17 0.74 -15.05
CA PRO A 42 -5.17 0.13 -15.93
C PRO A 42 -5.77 -1.15 -15.36
N GLY A 43 -7.03 -1.45 -15.68
CA GLY A 43 -7.71 -2.67 -15.20
C GLY A 43 -8.10 -2.60 -13.72
N GLU A 44 -8.66 -1.45 -13.30
CA GLU A 44 -9.24 -1.22 -11.98
C GLU A 44 -8.29 -1.52 -10.81
N ARG A 45 -6.99 -1.25 -10.99
CA ARG A 45 -5.96 -1.52 -9.97
C ARG A 45 -5.67 -0.29 -9.11
N VAL A 46 -5.54 -0.55 -7.82
CA VAL A 46 -5.07 0.42 -6.82
C VAL A 46 -3.79 -0.12 -6.19
N LEU A 47 -2.78 0.74 -6.12
CA LEU A 47 -1.49 0.47 -5.53
C LEU A 47 -1.25 1.47 -4.40
N VAL A 48 -0.89 0.98 -3.22
CA VAL A 48 -0.47 1.81 -2.10
C VAL A 48 0.96 1.45 -1.74
N LEU A 49 1.84 2.45 -1.72
CA LEU A 49 3.22 2.31 -1.26
C LEU A 49 3.37 3.06 0.06
N THR A 50 3.99 2.42 1.05
CA THR A 50 4.32 3.03 2.35
C THR A 50 5.79 2.82 2.67
N TRP A 51 6.45 3.85 3.20
CA TRP A 51 7.87 3.80 3.57
C TRP A 51 8.02 3.83 5.08
N TRP A 52 8.87 2.97 5.62
CA TRP A 52 9.03 2.77 7.06
C TRP A 52 10.50 2.74 7.45
N ALA A 53 10.87 3.45 8.52
CA ALA A 53 12.16 3.22 9.15
C ALA A 53 12.09 1.93 9.97
N ALA A 54 12.90 0.92 9.63
CA ALA A 54 12.88 -0.38 10.29
C ALA A 54 14.30 -0.86 10.62
N ALA A 55 14.40 -1.77 11.59
CA ALA A 55 15.67 -2.41 11.93
C ALA A 55 16.16 -3.39 10.83
N GLY A 56 15.24 -3.92 10.02
CA GLY A 56 15.47 -4.86 8.92
C GLY A 56 14.21 -5.05 8.08
N SER A 57 14.30 -5.79 6.98
CA SER A 57 13.20 -6.02 6.02
C SER A 57 12.17 -7.08 6.47
N ASP A 58 12.51 -7.87 7.47
CA ASP A 58 11.71 -8.94 8.07
C ASP A 58 10.85 -8.48 9.26
N VAL A 59 11.04 -7.24 9.71
CA VAL A 59 10.27 -6.66 10.80
C VAL A 59 8.80 -6.48 10.36
N PRO A 60 7.82 -6.87 11.20
CA PRO A 60 6.41 -6.59 10.93
C PRO A 60 6.16 -5.09 10.76
N LEU A 61 5.42 -4.72 9.71
CA LEU A 61 5.08 -3.34 9.39
C LEU A 61 3.56 -3.21 9.31
N PRO A 62 2.97 -2.06 9.67
CA PRO A 62 1.55 -1.81 9.45
C PRO A 62 1.21 -1.91 7.96
N GLU A 63 0.11 -2.59 7.64
CA GLU A 63 -0.37 -2.81 6.28
C GLU A 63 -1.83 -2.39 6.12
N LEU A 64 -2.26 -2.13 4.89
CA LEU A 64 -3.69 -2.01 4.61
C LEU A 64 -4.36 -3.39 4.79
N PRO A 65 -5.57 -3.43 5.36
CA PRO A 65 -6.33 -4.67 5.51
C PRO A 65 -6.72 -5.28 4.16
N GLU A 66 -7.34 -6.46 4.18
CA GLU A 66 -8.01 -6.98 2.99
C GLU A 66 -9.36 -6.30 2.79
N PRO A 67 -9.70 -5.84 1.57
CA PRO A 67 -11.03 -5.33 1.27
C PRO A 67 -12.07 -6.45 1.32
N ALA A 68 -13.34 -6.09 1.39
CA ALA A 68 -14.43 -7.05 1.24
C ALA A 68 -14.31 -7.79 -0.11
N THR A 69 -14.65 -9.09 -0.13
CA THR A 69 -14.42 -9.96 -1.29
C THR A 69 -15.27 -9.59 -2.51
N ASP A 70 -16.33 -8.80 -2.34
CA ASP A 70 -17.15 -8.25 -3.42
C ASP A 70 -16.56 -6.96 -4.02
N LEU A 71 -15.60 -6.33 -3.35
CA LEU A 71 -14.90 -5.15 -3.85
C LEU A 71 -13.69 -5.51 -4.73
N VAL A 72 -13.12 -6.70 -4.58
CA VAL A 72 -11.90 -7.14 -5.29
C VAL A 72 -12.11 -8.46 -6.03
N THR A 73 -11.38 -8.67 -7.12
CA THR A 73 -11.49 -9.93 -7.91
C THR A 73 -10.63 -11.08 -7.35
N ARG A 74 -9.70 -10.78 -6.46
CA ARG A 74 -8.70 -11.71 -5.91
C ARG A 74 -8.09 -11.14 -4.63
N PRO A 75 -7.39 -11.97 -3.83
CA PRO A 75 -6.61 -11.48 -2.69
C PRO A 75 -5.56 -10.43 -3.12
N VAL A 76 -5.24 -9.53 -2.19
CA VAL A 76 -4.29 -8.44 -2.42
C VAL A 76 -2.86 -8.96 -2.48
N HIS A 77 -2.02 -8.30 -3.26
CA HIS A 77 -0.59 -8.60 -3.30
C HIS A 77 0.20 -7.70 -2.36
N ARG A 78 1.22 -8.27 -1.72
CA ARG A 78 2.08 -7.60 -0.75
C ARG A 78 3.54 -7.90 -1.03
N TRP A 79 4.36 -6.87 -1.16
CA TRP A 79 5.81 -7.01 -1.32
C TRP A 79 6.56 -5.98 -0.48
N ARG A 80 7.72 -6.38 0.02
CA ARG A 80 8.63 -5.52 0.76
C ARG A 80 9.89 -5.29 -0.06
N PHE A 81 10.39 -4.07 -0.04
CA PHE A 81 11.60 -3.66 -0.73
C PHE A 81 12.45 -2.81 0.21
N GLU A 82 13.77 -2.92 0.10
CA GLU A 82 14.66 -1.93 0.69
C GLU A 82 14.72 -0.71 -0.23
N SER A 83 14.49 0.48 0.32
CA SER A 83 14.61 1.74 -0.41
C SER A 83 16.02 2.28 -0.24
N LEU A 84 16.75 2.35 -1.35
CA LEU A 84 18.16 2.75 -1.36
C LEU A 84 18.35 4.28 -1.38
N ASP A 85 17.34 5.02 -1.85
CA ASP A 85 17.43 6.45 -2.13
C ASP A 85 16.35 7.29 -1.41
N PHE A 86 15.69 6.73 -0.39
CA PHE A 86 14.64 7.47 0.33
C PHE A 86 15.23 8.67 1.06
N VAL A 87 14.70 9.86 0.74
CA VAL A 87 15.00 11.11 1.44
C VAL A 87 13.75 11.58 2.18
N PRO A 88 13.80 11.85 3.49
CA PRO A 88 12.67 12.41 4.20
C PRO A 88 12.26 13.79 3.65
N GLY A 89 10.96 14.01 3.42
CA GLY A 89 10.41 15.33 3.09
C GLY A 89 10.34 15.69 1.60
N SER A 90 10.78 14.83 0.68
CA SER A 90 10.44 14.96 -0.74
C SER A 90 9.00 14.48 -0.96
N SER A 91 8.11 15.43 -1.25
CA SER A 91 6.73 15.14 -1.69
C SER A 91 6.72 14.73 -3.16
#